data_AF-A0A2W6CXV4-F1
#
_entry.id   AF-A0A2W6CXV4-F1
#
_cell.length_a   1.000
_cell.length_b   1.000
_cell.length_c   1.000
_cell.angle_alpha   90.00
_cell.angle_beta   90.00
_cell.angle_gamma   90.00
#
_symmetry.space_group_name_H-M   'P 1'
#
loop_
_entity.id
_entity.type
_entity.pdbx_description
1 polymer ?
#
loop_
_entity_poly.entity_id
_entity_poly.type
_entity_poly.pdbx_seq_one_letter_code
_entity_poly.pdbx_strand_id
1 'polypeptide(L)'
;MIERCQEWARQTSAPPTYYDWGSVARARASGSSSSLARKWEREHPSWPSTAVVYRYLRGWRELLWLAGFPALPMIELPFAERVREALRLRTDGLGWGEIGELLGISPDTARHYVYVHDCERCGEPILASGVLRCRRCSSANRSRWGQPFSEREIVAAIRAWRRLEGRAPAQVNWHPTDKGGDPRWERECPRWPPANQVIRRFGSWNAGLQAAGFDRPRPPAVSDEQILEALRAYHRQHAISPTTSEWQRLGLAPNTITISGRFGSWNAALTAAGLAPRRVRTGWSDQEILDGLQRFAADHGRPPRSTDRVGSLSEYPSPALAVTRFGSWSAALGKAGLEPGNRPPVTDREIVRVLRGYQREHRRSPTTTAWKRAAMRPHAETIIRHCGSWAQALALAGIKPAERVPRGPSREEIVSALRAYACAHGKPPSSTAWCNARLTPGVKAIHRRFGSWPAALKAAGLRSPASIRQAAPNGWRKTEIIAALRADAKHTGRAPQRADWWRTTAEHPSAQQVAAIFGSWRQALAAAGIVPNPVPGRWSAEAIIDRLRADLAANGTPPRA
;
A
#
# COMPACT_ATOMS: atom_id res chain seq x y z
N MET A 1 27.24 -16.57 -2.84
CA MET A 1 27.06 -15.60 -1.74
C MET A 1 28.01 -15.90 -0.58
N ILE A 2 28.07 -17.16 -0.13
CA ILE A 2 28.98 -17.63 0.93
C ILE A 2 30.44 -17.29 0.59
N GLU A 3 30.94 -17.71 -0.57
CA GLU A 3 32.29 -17.38 -1.05
C GLU A 3 32.55 -15.88 -1.12
N ARG A 4 31.55 -15.09 -1.53
CA ARG A 4 31.65 -13.62 -1.58
C ARG A 4 31.72 -13.00 -0.18
N CYS A 5 31.06 -13.60 0.81
CA CYS A 5 31.15 -13.20 2.21
C CYS A 5 32.54 -13.47 2.78
N GLN A 6 33.13 -14.63 2.45
CA GLN A 6 34.49 -15.00 2.83
C GLN A 6 35.52 -14.10 2.13
N GLU A 7 35.35 -13.86 0.83
CA GLU A 7 36.20 -12.96 0.03
C GLU A 7 36.17 -11.54 0.57
N TRP A 8 34.98 -11.03 0.91
CA TRP A 8 34.84 -9.73 1.54
C TRP A 8 35.62 -9.66 2.86
N ALA A 9 35.46 -10.67 3.72
CA ALA A 9 36.18 -10.73 4.99
C ALA A 9 37.71 -10.77 4.82
N ARG A 10 38.21 -11.44 3.78
CA ARG A 10 39.64 -11.40 3.42
C ARG A 10 40.10 -10.00 3.04
N GLN A 11 39.29 -9.26 2.28
CA GLN A 11 39.64 -7.93 1.79
C GLN A 11 39.47 -6.82 2.85
N THR A 12 38.53 -6.96 3.79
CA THR A 12 38.20 -5.91 4.76
C THR A 12 38.53 -6.28 6.21
N SER A 13 39.18 -7.42 6.44
CA SER A 13 39.54 -7.97 7.76
C SER A 13 38.34 -8.23 8.70
N ALA A 14 37.12 -8.19 8.17
CA ALA A 14 35.88 -8.43 8.90
C ALA A 14 34.77 -8.83 7.93
N PRO A 15 33.84 -9.73 8.30
CA PRO A 15 32.74 -10.11 7.43
C PRO A 15 31.82 -8.91 7.14
N PRO A 16 31.14 -8.91 5.98
CA PRO A 16 30.25 -7.82 5.59
C PRO A 16 29.06 -7.73 6.56
N THR A 17 28.75 -6.53 7.02
CA THR A 17 27.52 -6.25 7.76
C THR A 17 26.36 -6.02 6.80
N TYR A 18 25.14 -6.05 7.34
CA TYR A 18 23.90 -5.74 6.60
C TYR A 18 23.97 -4.41 5.83
N TYR A 19 24.69 -3.41 6.36
CA TYR A 19 24.80 -2.08 5.78
C TYR A 19 25.94 -1.96 4.76
N ASP A 20 26.86 -2.92 4.73
CA ASP A 20 28.01 -2.90 3.83
C ASP A 20 27.64 -3.33 2.42
N TRP A 21 26.69 -4.25 2.28
CA TRP A 21 26.20 -4.75 0.99
C TRP A 21 24.91 -4.06 0.54
N GLY A 22 24.91 -2.73 0.60
CA GLY A 22 23.83 -1.87 0.16
C GLY A 22 24.29 -0.45 -0.10
N SER A 23 23.41 0.36 -0.72
CA SER A 23 23.74 1.76 -1.06
C SER A 23 24.11 2.58 0.18
N VAL A 24 25.01 3.55 0.00
CA VAL A 24 25.41 4.53 1.02
C VAL A 24 24.20 5.36 1.48
N ALA A 25 23.23 5.63 0.59
CA ALA A 25 21.98 6.27 0.95
C ALA A 25 21.20 5.46 2.00
N ARG A 26 21.16 4.13 1.86
CA ARG A 26 20.52 3.21 2.82
C ARG A 26 21.27 3.17 4.15
N ALA A 27 22.60 3.07 4.13
CA ALA A 27 23.41 3.10 5.36
C ALA A 27 23.17 4.41 6.15
N ARG A 28 23.19 5.57 5.46
CA ARG A 28 22.92 6.88 6.05
C ARG A 28 21.52 7.01 6.62
N ALA A 29 20.50 6.51 5.91
CA ALA A 29 19.11 6.55 6.37
C ALA A 29 18.90 5.78 7.70
N SER A 30 19.65 4.69 7.93
CA SER A 30 19.58 3.89 9.16
C SER A 30 20.50 4.41 10.29
N GLY A 31 21.20 5.53 10.08
CA GLY A 31 22.15 6.13 11.02
C GLY A 31 23.51 5.42 11.08
N SER A 32 23.81 4.56 10.11
CA SER A 32 25.10 3.88 9.97
C SER A 32 26.02 4.68 9.06
N SER A 33 27.24 4.94 9.51
CA SER A 33 28.28 5.61 8.72
C SER A 33 29.30 4.63 8.14
N SER A 34 28.86 3.42 7.76
CA SER A 34 29.79 2.42 7.22
C SER A 34 30.57 2.98 6.03
N SER A 35 31.90 3.07 6.20
CA SER A 35 32.83 3.44 5.14
C SER A 35 32.87 2.40 4.02
N LEU A 36 32.51 1.14 4.33
CA LEU A 36 32.54 0.02 3.40
C LEU A 36 31.31 -0.05 2.47
N ALA A 37 30.21 0.62 2.80
CA ALA A 37 29.08 0.77 1.87
C ALA A 37 29.50 1.46 0.54
N ARG A 38 30.50 2.37 0.60
CA ARG A 38 31.08 2.99 -0.62
C ARG A 38 31.89 2.00 -1.45
N LYS A 39 32.53 1.01 -0.82
CA LYS A 39 33.25 -0.06 -1.52
C LYS A 39 32.27 -0.89 -2.34
N TRP A 40 31.15 -1.27 -1.71
CA TRP A 40 30.08 -1.99 -2.39
C TRP A 40 29.49 -1.21 -3.57
N GLU A 41 29.20 0.08 -3.42
CA GLU A 41 28.70 0.91 -4.53
C GLU A 41 29.67 0.99 -5.71
N ARG A 42 30.98 1.13 -5.45
CA ARG A 42 32.00 1.19 -6.52
C ARG A 42 32.18 -0.14 -7.24
N GLU A 43 32.05 -1.25 -6.51
CA GLU A 43 32.37 -2.58 -7.01
C GLU A 43 31.11 -3.40 -7.39
N HIS A 44 29.92 -2.80 -7.28
CA HIS A 44 28.66 -3.42 -7.72
C HIS A 44 28.70 -3.70 -9.24
N PRO A 45 28.30 -4.90 -9.73
CA PRO A 45 27.55 -5.97 -9.04
C PRO A 45 28.39 -7.12 -8.48
N SER A 46 29.70 -6.94 -8.32
CA SER A 46 30.62 -8.02 -7.86
C SER A 46 30.30 -8.55 -6.46
N TRP A 47 29.58 -7.75 -5.67
CA TRP A 47 29.08 -8.11 -4.35
C TRP A 47 27.55 -8.25 -4.36
N PRO A 48 26.99 -9.29 -3.71
CA PRO A 48 25.55 -9.43 -3.58
C PRO A 48 24.91 -8.21 -2.91
N SER A 49 23.67 -7.88 -3.26
CA SER A 49 22.91 -6.88 -2.52
C SER A 49 22.20 -7.52 -1.32
N THR A 50 21.82 -6.69 -0.33
CA THR A 50 20.95 -7.14 0.77
C THR A 50 19.71 -7.87 0.26
N ALA A 51 19.08 -7.39 -0.82
CA ALA A 51 17.88 -8.02 -1.38
C ALA A 51 18.15 -9.43 -1.93
N VAL A 52 19.33 -9.66 -2.52
CA VAL A 52 19.73 -10.98 -3.01
C VAL A 52 19.95 -11.95 -1.85
N VAL A 53 20.56 -11.49 -0.77
CA VAL A 53 20.74 -12.32 0.44
C VAL A 53 19.39 -12.75 1.00
N TYR A 54 18.44 -11.84 1.19
CA TYR A 54 17.11 -12.19 1.71
C TYR A 54 16.21 -12.95 0.72
N ARG A 55 16.57 -13.00 -0.56
CA ARG A 55 15.82 -13.78 -1.58
C ARG A 55 16.14 -15.27 -1.52
N TYR A 56 17.39 -15.60 -1.22
CA TYR A 56 17.91 -16.97 -1.33
C TYR A 56 18.34 -17.55 0.02
N LEU A 57 18.55 -16.70 1.03
CA LEU A 57 18.82 -17.07 2.40
C LEU A 57 17.73 -16.46 3.30
N ARG A 58 17.47 -17.12 4.43
CA ARG A 58 16.59 -16.69 5.52
C ARG A 58 17.07 -15.42 6.22
N GLY A 59 18.30 -14.96 5.93
CA GLY A 59 18.77 -13.64 6.31
C GLY A 59 20.29 -13.52 6.41
N TRP A 60 20.73 -12.39 6.96
CA TRP A 60 22.17 -12.04 7.08
C TRP A 60 22.95 -12.99 8.00
N ARG A 61 22.33 -13.51 9.07
CA ARG A 61 22.96 -14.44 10.01
C ARG A 61 23.22 -15.81 9.39
N GLU A 62 22.32 -16.31 8.53
CA GLU A 62 22.53 -17.57 7.80
C GLU A 62 23.71 -17.45 6.82
N LEU A 63 23.87 -16.30 6.17
CA LEU A 63 25.04 -16.01 5.34
C LEU A 63 26.35 -16.08 6.15
N LEU A 64 26.38 -15.44 7.33
CA LEU A 64 27.57 -15.43 8.20
C LEU A 64 27.90 -16.83 8.72
N TRP A 65 26.88 -17.57 9.18
CA TRP A 65 27.03 -18.94 9.65
C TRP A 65 27.55 -19.88 8.57
N LEU A 66 26.93 -19.87 7.37
CA LEU A 66 27.37 -20.68 6.23
C LEU A 66 28.76 -20.30 5.73
N ALA A 67 29.18 -19.05 5.95
CA ALA A 67 30.52 -18.57 5.60
C ALA A 67 31.58 -18.87 6.67
N GLY A 68 31.21 -19.48 7.81
CA GLY A 68 32.12 -19.86 8.88
C GLY A 68 32.41 -18.76 9.90
N PHE A 69 31.60 -17.69 9.92
CA PHE A 69 31.73 -16.61 10.91
C PHE A 69 30.84 -16.88 12.14
N PRO A 70 31.24 -16.40 13.34
CA PRO A 70 30.45 -16.57 14.55
C PRO A 70 29.06 -15.94 14.38
N ALA A 71 28.05 -16.79 14.41
CA ALA A 71 26.65 -16.41 14.43
C ALA A 71 25.96 -17.25 15.51
N LEU A 72 25.37 -16.60 16.51
CA LEU A 72 24.61 -17.28 17.56
C LEU A 72 23.50 -18.14 16.95
N PRO A 73 23.02 -19.21 17.61
CA PRO A 73 21.89 -20.00 17.15
C PRO A 73 20.61 -19.16 17.03
N MET A 74 19.73 -19.55 16.10
CA MET A 74 18.46 -18.88 15.85
C MET A 74 17.46 -19.25 16.95
N ILE A 75 17.00 -18.26 17.71
CA ILE A 75 15.82 -18.43 18.56
C ILE A 75 14.62 -18.00 17.72
N GLU A 76 13.88 -18.97 17.17
CA GLU A 76 12.62 -18.71 16.47
C GLU A 76 11.53 -18.41 17.50
N LEU A 77 11.45 -17.17 17.97
CA LEU A 77 10.32 -16.73 18.78
C LEU A 77 9.09 -16.45 17.89
N PRO A 78 7.87 -16.84 18.30
CA PRO A 78 6.64 -16.32 17.74
C PRO A 78 6.65 -14.78 17.72
N PHE A 79 5.93 -14.17 16.78
CA PHE A 79 5.96 -12.71 16.60
C PHE A 79 5.70 -11.93 17.90
N ALA A 80 4.76 -12.40 18.71
CA ALA A 80 4.44 -11.77 19.99
C ALA A 80 5.59 -11.82 20.98
N GLU A 81 6.20 -12.99 21.13
CA GLU A 81 7.31 -13.22 22.05
C GLU A 81 8.55 -12.45 21.61
N ARG A 82 8.80 -12.39 20.29
CA ARG A 82 9.88 -11.59 19.73
C ARG A 82 9.72 -10.10 20.02
N VAL A 83 8.49 -9.57 19.95
CA VAL A 83 8.22 -8.17 20.31
C VAL A 83 8.42 -7.94 21.80
N ARG A 84 7.85 -8.80 22.66
CA ARG A 84 7.99 -8.68 24.12
C ARG A 84 9.45 -8.74 24.55
N GLU A 85 10.20 -9.68 23.98
CA GLU A 85 11.61 -9.85 24.30
C GLU A 85 12.45 -8.66 23.79
N ALA A 86 12.15 -8.12 22.61
CA ALA A 86 12.82 -6.90 22.13
C ALA A 86 12.58 -5.70 23.06
N LEU A 87 11.36 -5.55 23.57
CA LEU A 87 11.01 -4.47 24.51
C LEU A 87 11.64 -4.69 25.89
N ARG A 88 11.73 -5.95 26.34
CA ARG A 88 12.42 -6.33 27.59
C ARG A 88 13.92 -6.02 27.48
N LEU A 89 14.60 -6.54 26.46
CA LEU A 89 16.02 -6.27 26.19
C LEU A 89 16.29 -4.77 26.04
N ARG A 90 15.33 -4.02 25.49
CA ARG A 90 15.42 -2.55 25.43
C ARG A 90 15.34 -1.90 26.80
N THR A 91 14.48 -2.41 27.68
CA THR A 91 14.35 -1.96 29.07
C THR A 91 15.62 -2.27 29.86
N ASP A 92 16.25 -3.42 29.57
CA ASP A 92 17.54 -3.84 30.13
C ASP A 92 18.73 -3.03 29.58
N GLY A 93 18.49 -2.06 28.70
CA GLY A 93 19.46 -1.06 28.27
C GLY A 93 20.16 -1.35 26.94
N LEU A 94 19.84 -2.46 26.27
CA LEU A 94 20.48 -2.83 25.00
C LEU A 94 20.08 -1.87 23.86
N GLY A 95 21.02 -1.61 22.97
CA GLY A 95 20.81 -0.85 21.74
C GLY A 95 20.04 -1.64 20.68
N TRP A 96 19.38 -0.93 19.76
CA TRP A 96 18.58 -1.57 18.70
C TRP A 96 19.37 -2.49 17.77
N GLY A 97 20.67 -2.21 17.60
CA GLY A 97 21.58 -3.10 16.86
C GLY A 97 21.74 -4.45 17.54
N GLU A 98 22.03 -4.43 18.85
CA GLU A 98 22.24 -5.61 19.69
C GLU A 98 20.96 -6.43 19.83
N ILE A 99 19.81 -5.76 19.99
CA ILE A 99 18.48 -6.42 20.03
C ILE A 99 18.18 -7.11 18.69
N GLY A 100 18.45 -6.43 17.57
CA GLY A 100 18.27 -7.04 16.24
C GLY A 100 19.15 -8.27 16.06
N GLU A 101 20.40 -8.17 16.52
CA GLU A 101 21.35 -9.28 16.49
C GLU A 101 20.90 -10.47 17.34
N LEU A 102 20.49 -10.26 18.59
CA LEU A 102 20.00 -11.31 19.49
C LEU A 102 18.74 -12.00 18.95
N LEU A 103 17.78 -11.23 18.46
CA LEU A 103 16.47 -11.73 18.00
C LEU A 103 16.43 -12.15 16.53
N GLY A 104 17.55 -12.05 15.81
CA GLY A 104 17.64 -12.45 14.41
C GLY A 104 16.81 -11.57 13.45
N ILE A 105 16.61 -10.30 13.80
CA ILE A 105 15.85 -9.32 13.01
C ILE A 105 16.70 -8.11 12.66
N SER A 106 16.29 -7.31 11.67
CA SER A 106 17.03 -6.09 11.33
C SER A 106 16.95 -5.07 12.49
N PRO A 107 17.98 -4.22 12.70
CA PRO A 107 17.92 -3.16 13.70
C PRO A 107 16.75 -2.20 13.48
N ASP A 108 16.35 -1.96 12.23
CA ASP A 108 15.18 -1.15 11.89
C ASP A 108 13.86 -1.86 12.25
N THR A 109 13.79 -3.19 12.09
CA THR A 109 12.67 -3.98 12.59
C THR A 109 12.55 -3.89 14.11
N ALA A 110 13.68 -4.02 14.82
CA ALA A 110 13.71 -3.88 16.28
C ALA A 110 13.28 -2.48 16.73
N ARG A 111 13.73 -1.41 16.06
CA ARG A 111 13.28 -0.03 16.31
C ARG A 111 11.77 0.14 16.17
N HIS A 112 11.17 -0.51 15.17
CA HIS A 112 9.72 -0.41 14.94
C HIS A 112 8.88 -1.13 15.99
N TYR A 113 9.46 -2.03 16.80
CA TYR A 113 8.73 -2.73 17.85
C TYR A 113 8.29 -1.82 19.00
N VAL A 114 8.86 -0.60 19.13
CA VAL A 114 8.40 0.42 20.09
C VAL A 114 7.03 1.01 19.72
N TYR A 115 6.68 1.00 18.44
CA TYR A 115 5.40 1.52 17.96
C TYR A 115 4.31 0.45 17.92
N VAL A 116 4.56 -0.67 18.56
CA VAL A 116 3.62 -1.77 18.63
C VAL A 116 2.59 -1.48 19.71
N HIS A 117 1.32 -1.70 19.37
CA HIS A 117 0.21 -1.64 20.30
C HIS A 117 -0.35 -3.03 20.54
N ASP A 118 -0.80 -3.31 21.77
CA ASP A 118 -1.49 -4.57 22.06
C ASP A 118 -2.90 -4.53 21.47
N CYS A 119 -3.29 -5.65 20.87
CA CYS A 119 -4.67 -5.85 20.44
C CYS A 119 -5.59 -5.85 21.67
N GLU A 120 -6.55 -4.93 21.72
CA GLU A 120 -7.52 -4.81 22.83
C GLU A 120 -8.30 -6.10 23.15
N ARG A 121 -8.36 -7.05 22.21
CA ARG A 121 -9.13 -8.29 22.36
C ARG A 121 -8.30 -9.50 22.79
N CYS A 122 -7.10 -9.66 22.25
CA CYS A 122 -6.30 -10.88 22.47
C CYS A 122 -4.91 -10.61 23.02
N GLY A 123 -4.54 -9.35 23.25
CA GLY A 123 -3.22 -8.96 23.74
C GLY A 123 -2.08 -9.23 22.75
N GLU A 124 -2.38 -9.59 21.50
CA GLU A 124 -1.36 -9.79 20.47
C GLU A 124 -0.83 -8.45 19.96
N PRO A 125 0.49 -8.29 19.79
CA PRO A 125 1.09 -7.06 19.30
C PRO A 125 0.69 -6.72 17.85
N ILE A 126 0.54 -5.43 17.55
CA ILE A 126 0.18 -4.87 16.23
C ILE A 126 1.18 -3.79 15.82
N LEU A 127 1.84 -3.95 14.66
CA LEU A 127 2.83 -3.00 14.11
C LEU A 127 2.22 -1.77 13.39
N ALA A 128 0.90 -1.71 13.25
CA ALA A 128 0.21 -0.64 12.53
C ALA A 128 -0.29 0.44 13.50
N SER A 129 0.21 1.67 13.35
CA SER A 129 -0.27 2.81 14.12
C SER A 129 -1.75 3.11 13.80
N GLY A 130 -2.54 3.37 14.84
CA GLY A 130 -3.97 3.68 14.72
C GLY A 130 -4.91 2.47 14.55
N VAL A 131 -4.39 1.24 14.63
CA VAL A 131 -5.20 0.01 14.58
C VAL A 131 -5.35 -0.60 15.98
N LEU A 132 -6.56 -0.54 16.54
CA LEU A 132 -6.85 -1.02 17.91
C LEU A 132 -6.93 -2.56 18.03
N ARG A 133 -7.09 -3.29 16.91
CA ARG A 133 -7.31 -4.75 16.90
C ARG A 133 -6.57 -5.44 15.76
N CYS A 134 -5.91 -6.57 16.05
CA CYS A 134 -5.10 -7.29 15.07
C CYS A 134 -5.96 -7.82 13.90
N ARG A 135 -5.36 -8.17 12.76
CA ARG A 135 -6.11 -8.67 11.58
C ARG A 135 -7.02 -9.87 11.92
N ARG A 136 -6.59 -10.73 12.84
CA ARG A 136 -7.37 -11.86 13.35
C ARG A 136 -8.53 -11.41 14.24
N CYS A 137 -8.33 -10.46 15.16
CA CYS A 137 -9.40 -9.99 16.04
C CYS A 137 -10.37 -9.02 15.38
N SER A 138 -9.89 -8.23 14.42
CA SER A 138 -10.71 -7.38 13.54
C SER A 138 -11.55 -8.22 12.58
N SER A 139 -11.03 -9.36 12.09
CA SER A 139 -11.82 -10.33 11.34
C SER A 139 -12.69 -11.23 12.22
N ALA A 140 -12.30 -11.47 13.47
CA ALA A 140 -13.04 -12.29 14.43
C ALA A 140 -14.14 -11.54 15.21
N ASN A 141 -14.29 -10.22 15.05
CA ASN A 141 -15.35 -9.46 15.75
C ASN A 141 -16.08 -8.46 14.86
N ARG A 142 -16.64 -8.96 13.76
CA ARG A 142 -17.86 -8.42 13.14
C ARG A 142 -18.76 -9.54 12.63
N SER A 143 -18.88 -10.63 13.38
CA SER A 143 -19.97 -11.55 13.10
C SER A 143 -21.13 -11.17 14.00
N ARG A 144 -22.11 -10.48 13.41
CA ARG A 144 -23.49 -10.46 13.88
C ARG A 144 -24.02 -11.86 14.28
N TRP A 145 -23.36 -12.91 13.80
CA TRP A 145 -23.70 -14.32 13.98
C TRP A 145 -23.02 -15.01 15.16
N GLY A 146 -22.25 -14.31 16.00
CA GLY A 146 -21.63 -14.92 17.19
C GLY A 146 -20.61 -16.02 16.84
N GLN A 147 -20.66 -17.14 17.58
CA GLN A 147 -19.80 -18.31 17.33
C GLN A 147 -20.14 -18.97 15.97
N PRO A 148 -19.15 -19.57 15.28
CA PRO A 148 -19.43 -20.28 14.03
C PRO A 148 -20.40 -21.45 14.25
N PHE A 149 -21.41 -21.55 13.38
CA PHE A 149 -22.40 -22.62 13.48
C PHE A 149 -21.73 -23.99 13.31
N SER A 150 -22.17 -24.94 14.11
CA SER A 150 -21.88 -26.36 13.97
C SER A 150 -22.63 -26.95 12.77
N GLU A 151 -22.18 -28.11 12.30
CA GLU A 151 -22.87 -28.85 11.23
C GLU A 151 -24.32 -29.17 11.60
N ARG A 152 -24.58 -29.52 12.87
CA ARG A 152 -25.93 -29.78 13.39
C ARG A 152 -26.83 -28.54 13.33
N GLU A 153 -26.32 -27.38 13.73
CA GLU A 153 -27.07 -26.12 13.69
C GLU A 153 -27.35 -25.66 12.25
N ILE A 154 -26.39 -25.85 11.34
CA ILE A 154 -26.59 -25.55 9.92
C ILE A 154 -27.69 -26.44 9.34
N VAL A 155 -27.64 -27.76 9.57
CA VAL A 155 -28.69 -28.69 9.12
C VAL A 155 -30.05 -28.33 9.70
N ALA A 156 -30.11 -27.99 10.99
CA ALA A 156 -31.34 -27.55 11.64
C ALA A 156 -31.89 -26.25 11.02
N ALA A 157 -31.02 -25.29 10.70
CA ALA A 157 -31.40 -24.03 10.05
C ALA A 157 -31.95 -24.27 8.63
N ILE A 158 -31.33 -25.13 7.82
CA ILE A 158 -31.81 -25.43 6.47
C ILE A 158 -33.21 -26.07 6.54
N ARG A 159 -33.43 -27.02 7.48
CA ARG A 159 -34.74 -27.64 7.70
C ARG A 159 -35.78 -26.64 8.23
N ALA A 160 -35.38 -25.74 9.13
CA ALA A 160 -36.24 -24.69 9.65
C ALA A 160 -36.67 -23.70 8.56
N TRP A 161 -35.78 -23.37 7.61
CA TRP A 161 -36.12 -22.53 6.46
C TRP A 161 -37.20 -23.17 5.59
N ARG A 162 -37.08 -24.47 5.28
CA ARG A 162 -38.09 -25.21 4.52
C ARG A 162 -39.46 -25.20 5.20
N ARG A 163 -39.50 -25.35 6.53
CA ARG A 163 -40.77 -25.29 7.27
C ARG A 163 -41.48 -23.95 7.12
N LEU A 164 -40.74 -22.86 6.93
CA LEU A 164 -41.31 -21.52 6.74
C LEU A 164 -41.68 -21.22 5.28
N GLU A 165 -40.85 -21.63 4.32
CA GLU A 165 -41.01 -21.26 2.90
C GLU A 165 -41.60 -22.37 2.02
N GLY A 166 -41.81 -23.57 2.55
CA GLY A 166 -42.21 -24.77 1.80
C GLY A 166 -41.08 -25.37 0.93
N ARG A 167 -39.97 -24.66 0.72
CA ARG A 167 -38.85 -25.05 -0.15
C ARG A 167 -37.48 -24.87 0.52
N ALA A 168 -36.48 -25.57 0.00
CA ALA A 168 -35.09 -25.41 0.45
C ALA A 168 -34.59 -23.96 0.23
N PRO A 169 -33.73 -23.41 1.10
CA PRO A 169 -33.09 -22.13 0.84
C PRO A 169 -32.19 -22.22 -0.40
N ALA A 170 -32.28 -21.23 -1.29
CA ALA A 170 -31.26 -21.02 -2.30
C ALA A 170 -30.01 -20.40 -1.64
N GLN A 171 -28.82 -20.65 -2.21
CA GLN A 171 -27.57 -20.07 -1.68
C GLN A 171 -27.68 -18.55 -1.53
N VAL A 172 -28.21 -17.89 -2.57
CA VAL A 172 -28.42 -16.43 -2.61
C VAL A 172 -29.25 -15.94 -1.42
N ASN A 173 -30.24 -16.71 -0.95
CA ASN A 173 -31.11 -16.31 0.17
C ASN A 173 -30.32 -16.04 1.46
N TRP A 174 -29.16 -16.69 1.64
CA TRP A 174 -28.31 -16.56 2.83
C TRP A 174 -27.10 -15.64 2.60
N HIS A 175 -27.33 -14.58 1.82
CA HIS A 175 -26.42 -13.45 1.60
C HIS A 175 -27.09 -12.13 2.01
N PRO A 176 -26.31 -11.04 2.12
CA PRO A 176 -26.84 -9.69 2.30
C PRO A 176 -27.85 -9.27 1.21
N THR A 177 -28.78 -8.38 1.57
CA THR A 177 -29.85 -7.91 0.68
C THR A 177 -29.32 -7.15 -0.53
N ASP A 178 -28.23 -6.39 -0.37
CA ASP A 178 -27.51 -5.72 -1.47
C ASP A 178 -26.90 -6.67 -2.52
N LYS A 179 -26.85 -7.97 -2.20
CA LYS A 179 -26.38 -9.06 -3.08
C LYS A 179 -27.51 -9.99 -3.54
N GLY A 180 -28.76 -9.53 -3.43
CA GLY A 180 -29.94 -10.29 -3.85
C GLY A 180 -30.39 -11.34 -2.83
N GLY A 181 -29.90 -11.26 -1.58
CA GLY A 181 -30.32 -12.16 -0.52
C GLY A 181 -31.70 -11.87 0.04
N ASP A 182 -32.26 -12.84 0.75
CA ASP A 182 -33.60 -12.74 1.31
C ASP A 182 -33.57 -11.75 2.48
N PRO A 183 -34.43 -10.72 2.50
CA PRO A 183 -34.51 -9.76 3.60
C PRO A 183 -34.71 -10.40 4.98
N ARG A 184 -35.29 -11.60 5.06
CA ARG A 184 -35.43 -12.37 6.30
C ARG A 184 -34.08 -12.76 6.88
N TRP A 185 -33.12 -13.14 6.04
CA TRP A 185 -31.78 -13.53 6.48
C TRP A 185 -31.12 -12.39 7.26
N GLU A 186 -31.33 -11.16 6.80
CA GLU A 186 -30.88 -9.97 7.51
C GLU A 186 -31.81 -9.49 8.63
N ARG A 187 -33.10 -9.80 8.67
CA ARG A 187 -33.92 -9.39 9.82
C ARG A 187 -33.73 -10.31 11.02
N GLU A 188 -33.68 -11.61 10.78
CA GLU A 188 -33.76 -12.63 11.82
C GLU A 188 -32.40 -13.10 12.32
N CYS A 189 -31.39 -12.21 12.44
CA CYS A 189 -30.15 -12.69 13.01
C CYS A 189 -30.24 -13.08 14.48
N PRO A 190 -29.46 -14.08 14.94
CA PRO A 190 -28.55 -14.94 14.17
C PRO A 190 -29.14 -16.29 13.79
N ARG A 191 -30.43 -16.35 13.47
CA ARG A 191 -31.14 -17.61 13.22
C ARG A 191 -30.64 -18.38 12.00
N TRP A 192 -30.24 -17.66 10.95
CA TRP A 192 -29.83 -18.24 9.67
C TRP A 192 -28.32 -18.07 9.48
N PRO A 193 -27.56 -19.16 9.24
CA PRO A 193 -26.12 -19.04 9.05
C PRO A 193 -25.80 -18.36 7.71
N PRO A 194 -24.64 -17.70 7.58
CA PRO A 194 -24.19 -17.16 6.31
C PRO A 194 -23.80 -18.28 5.33
N ALA A 195 -24.06 -18.07 4.03
CA ALA A 195 -23.81 -19.09 3.01
C ALA A 195 -22.36 -19.59 2.97
N ASN A 196 -21.38 -18.72 3.26
CA ASN A 196 -19.98 -19.10 3.32
C ASN A 196 -19.65 -20.06 4.48
N GLN A 197 -20.39 -20.04 5.59
CA GLN A 197 -20.17 -21.01 6.67
C GLN A 197 -20.68 -22.40 6.28
N VAL A 198 -21.80 -22.48 5.56
CA VAL A 198 -22.29 -23.75 5.00
C VAL A 198 -21.25 -24.34 4.04
N ILE A 199 -20.73 -23.53 3.11
CA ILE A 199 -19.71 -23.98 2.15
C ILE A 199 -18.42 -24.41 2.87
N ARG A 200 -17.95 -23.67 3.87
CA ARG A 200 -16.72 -24.02 4.59
C ARG A 200 -16.82 -25.29 5.42
N ARG A 201 -18.00 -25.61 5.98
CA ARG A 201 -18.21 -26.82 6.79
C ARG A 201 -18.45 -28.05 5.94
N PHE A 202 -19.28 -27.94 4.91
CA PHE A 202 -19.71 -29.08 4.08
C PHE A 202 -18.95 -29.19 2.74
N GLY A 203 -18.01 -28.29 2.45
CA GLY A 203 -17.26 -28.22 1.18
C GLY A 203 -18.05 -27.57 0.03
N SER A 204 -19.38 -27.66 0.03
CA SER A 204 -20.25 -26.96 -0.92
C SER A 204 -21.63 -26.67 -0.32
N TRP A 205 -22.36 -25.71 -0.90
CA TRP A 205 -23.75 -25.42 -0.50
C TRP A 205 -24.65 -26.65 -0.68
N ASN A 206 -24.49 -27.36 -1.79
CA ASN A 206 -25.27 -28.55 -2.11
C ASN A 206 -25.00 -29.70 -1.15
N ALA A 207 -23.76 -29.87 -0.68
CA ALA A 207 -23.45 -30.85 0.36
C ALA A 207 -24.13 -30.52 1.69
N GLY A 208 -24.25 -29.23 2.04
CA GLY A 208 -25.04 -28.79 3.21
C GLY A 208 -26.54 -29.07 3.07
N LEU A 209 -27.10 -28.84 1.88
CA LEU A 209 -28.49 -29.25 1.57
C LEU A 209 -28.67 -30.77 1.67
N GLN A 210 -27.73 -31.55 1.13
CA GLN A 210 -27.76 -33.01 1.20
C GLN A 210 -27.73 -33.50 2.66
N ALA A 211 -26.86 -32.95 3.49
CA ALA A 211 -26.79 -33.25 4.92
C ALA A 211 -28.11 -32.91 5.66
N ALA A 212 -28.86 -31.93 5.14
CA ALA A 212 -30.17 -31.57 5.67
C ALA A 212 -31.33 -32.44 5.13
N GLY A 213 -31.06 -33.43 4.27
CA GLY A 213 -32.04 -34.35 3.71
C GLY A 213 -32.72 -33.84 2.45
N PHE A 214 -32.07 -32.93 1.72
CA PHE A 214 -32.53 -32.49 0.40
C PHE A 214 -31.80 -33.28 -0.67
N ASP A 215 -32.55 -34.01 -1.49
CA ASP A 215 -32.01 -34.59 -2.72
C ASP A 215 -31.50 -33.46 -3.62
N ARG A 216 -30.40 -33.73 -4.34
CA ARG A 216 -29.87 -32.79 -5.33
C ARG A 216 -31.03 -32.32 -6.22
N PRO A 217 -31.35 -31.02 -6.30
CA PRO A 217 -32.14 -30.55 -7.42
C PRO A 217 -31.26 -30.83 -8.63
N ARG A 218 -31.56 -31.90 -9.36
CA ARG A 218 -31.12 -32.03 -10.74
C ARG A 218 -31.61 -30.73 -11.38
N PRO A 219 -30.73 -29.86 -11.91
CA PRO A 219 -31.23 -28.71 -12.65
C PRO A 219 -32.25 -29.25 -13.65
N PRO A 220 -33.42 -28.60 -13.83
CA PRO A 220 -34.46 -29.10 -14.71
C PRO A 220 -33.77 -29.53 -15.99
N ALA A 221 -33.91 -30.81 -16.32
CA ALA A 221 -33.12 -31.44 -17.35
C ALA A 221 -33.48 -30.72 -18.65
N VAL A 222 -32.69 -29.72 -19.04
CA VAL A 222 -32.84 -29.14 -20.36
C VAL A 222 -32.58 -30.30 -21.28
N SER A 223 -33.58 -30.83 -21.97
CA SER A 223 -33.38 -32.04 -22.76
C SER A 223 -32.31 -31.77 -23.82
N ASP A 224 -31.70 -32.84 -24.33
CA ASP A 224 -30.76 -32.72 -25.45
C ASP A 224 -31.47 -31.96 -26.58
N GLU A 225 -32.74 -32.28 -26.84
CA GLU A 225 -33.56 -31.59 -27.84
C GLU A 225 -33.77 -30.10 -27.56
N GLN A 226 -33.97 -29.69 -26.31
CA GLN A 226 -34.08 -28.26 -25.97
C GLN A 226 -32.77 -27.50 -26.20
N ILE A 227 -31.61 -28.15 -26.00
CA ILE A 227 -30.30 -27.58 -26.34
C ILE A 227 -30.15 -27.47 -27.86
N LEU A 228 -30.45 -28.54 -28.59
CA LEU A 228 -30.34 -28.56 -30.04
C LEU A 228 -31.29 -27.54 -30.69
N GLU A 229 -32.52 -27.43 -30.19
CA GLU A 229 -33.50 -26.48 -30.69
C GLU A 229 -33.11 -25.03 -30.41
N ALA A 230 -32.47 -24.74 -29.26
CA ALA A 230 -31.92 -23.41 -29.00
C ALA A 230 -30.82 -23.04 -30.01
N LEU A 231 -29.94 -23.99 -30.34
CA LEU A 231 -28.89 -23.79 -31.35
C LEU A 231 -29.48 -23.59 -32.74
N ARG A 232 -30.50 -24.39 -33.13
CA ARG A 232 -31.24 -24.24 -34.40
C ARG A 232 -32.01 -22.93 -34.48
N ALA A 233 -32.67 -22.51 -33.39
CA ALA A 233 -33.41 -21.26 -33.33
C ALA A 233 -32.49 -20.05 -33.55
N TYR A 234 -31.31 -20.06 -32.94
CA TYR A 234 -30.28 -19.04 -33.20
C TYR A 234 -29.87 -19.03 -34.68
N HIS A 235 -29.65 -20.21 -35.26
CA HIS A 235 -29.31 -20.31 -36.67
C HIS A 235 -30.42 -19.79 -37.59
N ARG A 236 -31.69 -20.10 -37.30
CA ARG A 236 -32.84 -19.57 -38.05
C ARG A 236 -32.94 -18.05 -37.96
N GLN A 237 -32.65 -17.48 -36.80
CA GLN A 237 -32.73 -16.04 -36.56
C GLN A 237 -31.59 -15.26 -37.24
N HIS A 238 -30.38 -15.82 -37.25
CA HIS A 238 -29.18 -15.08 -37.67
C HIS A 238 -28.51 -15.64 -38.93
N ALA A 239 -29.06 -16.69 -39.54
CA ALA A 239 -28.51 -17.43 -40.69
C ALA A 239 -27.07 -17.94 -40.48
N ILE A 240 -26.59 -18.02 -39.24
CA ILE A 240 -25.20 -18.37 -38.91
C ILE A 240 -25.14 -19.28 -37.67
N SER A 241 -24.20 -20.23 -37.63
CA SER A 241 -24.00 -21.12 -36.47
C SER A 241 -23.37 -20.37 -35.30
N PRO A 242 -23.91 -20.45 -34.06
CA PRO A 242 -23.37 -19.69 -32.94
C PRO A 242 -21.98 -20.17 -32.52
N THR A 243 -21.07 -19.24 -32.25
CA THR A 243 -19.80 -19.54 -31.57
C THR A 243 -19.98 -19.51 -30.05
N THR A 244 -19.10 -20.18 -29.30
CA THR A 244 -19.09 -20.15 -27.83
C THR A 244 -19.04 -18.73 -27.28
N SER A 245 -18.23 -17.86 -27.88
CA SER A 245 -18.06 -16.47 -27.45
C SER A 245 -19.26 -15.58 -27.75
N GLU A 246 -19.96 -15.80 -28.87
CA GLU A 246 -21.20 -15.08 -29.20
C GLU A 246 -22.31 -15.49 -28.24
N TRP A 247 -22.46 -16.79 -28.00
CA TRP A 247 -23.47 -17.34 -27.09
C TRP A 247 -23.30 -16.82 -25.66
N GLN A 248 -22.05 -16.77 -25.16
CA GLN A 248 -21.73 -16.18 -23.85
C GLN A 248 -21.98 -14.67 -23.80
N ARG A 249 -21.57 -13.94 -24.84
CA ARG A 249 -21.71 -12.47 -24.89
C ARG A 249 -23.17 -12.05 -24.89
N LEU A 250 -24.01 -12.78 -25.61
CA LEU A 250 -25.46 -12.55 -25.70
C LEU A 250 -26.22 -13.11 -24.48
N GLY A 251 -25.54 -13.82 -23.57
CA GLY A 251 -26.16 -14.36 -22.36
C GLY A 251 -27.22 -15.43 -22.63
N LEU A 252 -27.09 -16.18 -23.74
CA LEU A 252 -28.09 -17.14 -24.15
C LEU A 252 -28.08 -18.39 -23.26
N ALA A 253 -29.26 -18.98 -23.06
CA ALA A 253 -29.47 -20.20 -22.30
C ALA A 253 -29.77 -21.37 -23.25
N PRO A 254 -29.32 -22.60 -22.94
CA PRO A 254 -28.46 -22.99 -21.81
C PRO A 254 -27.01 -22.50 -21.94
N ASN A 255 -26.28 -22.43 -20.82
CA ASN A 255 -24.91 -21.90 -20.83
C ASN A 255 -23.93 -22.84 -21.58
N THR A 256 -22.80 -22.29 -22.04
CA THR A 256 -21.83 -23.03 -22.87
C THR A 256 -21.15 -24.20 -22.15
N ILE A 257 -21.04 -24.16 -20.82
CA ILE A 257 -20.46 -25.23 -20.01
C ILE A 257 -21.43 -26.41 -19.96
N THR A 258 -22.73 -26.15 -19.80
CA THR A 258 -23.80 -27.15 -19.83
C THR A 258 -23.89 -27.80 -21.21
N ILE A 259 -23.81 -27.02 -22.28
CA ILE A 259 -23.85 -27.53 -23.66
C ILE A 259 -22.60 -28.39 -23.94
N SER A 260 -21.40 -27.89 -23.65
CA SER A 260 -20.16 -28.63 -23.89
C SER A 260 -20.03 -29.88 -23.02
N GLY A 261 -20.45 -29.81 -21.76
CA GLY A 261 -20.40 -30.94 -20.84
C GLY A 261 -21.38 -32.06 -21.20
N ARG A 262 -22.47 -31.76 -21.93
CA ARG A 262 -23.50 -32.74 -22.30
C ARG A 262 -23.21 -33.45 -23.62
N PHE A 263 -22.65 -32.73 -24.59
CA PHE A 263 -22.31 -33.26 -25.91
C PHE A 263 -20.80 -33.54 -26.08
N GLY A 264 -20.01 -33.40 -25.01
CA GLY A 264 -18.55 -33.56 -25.00
C GLY A 264 -17.77 -32.35 -25.55
N SER A 265 -18.33 -31.59 -26.50
CA SER A 265 -17.80 -30.30 -26.93
C SER A 265 -18.88 -29.41 -27.57
N TRP A 266 -18.62 -28.11 -27.66
CA TRP A 266 -19.50 -27.17 -28.37
C TRP A 266 -19.70 -27.56 -29.85
N ASN A 267 -18.63 -27.98 -30.52
CA ASN A 267 -18.70 -28.37 -31.92
C ASN A 267 -19.51 -29.66 -32.09
N ALA A 268 -19.39 -30.61 -31.16
CA ALA A 268 -20.23 -31.80 -31.15
C ALA A 268 -21.72 -31.46 -30.95
N ALA A 269 -22.04 -30.48 -30.11
CA ALA A 269 -23.42 -29.98 -29.95
C ALA A 269 -23.96 -29.34 -31.24
N LEU A 270 -23.13 -28.55 -31.95
CA LEU A 270 -23.50 -27.98 -33.25
C LEU A 270 -23.73 -29.06 -34.31
N THR A 271 -22.84 -30.06 -34.40
CA THR A 271 -22.99 -31.19 -35.31
C THR A 271 -24.27 -31.98 -35.00
N ALA A 272 -24.55 -32.25 -33.72
CA ALA A 272 -25.78 -32.90 -33.29
C ALA A 272 -27.05 -32.08 -33.61
N ALA A 273 -26.92 -30.75 -33.68
CA ALA A 273 -28.01 -29.85 -34.08
C ALA A 273 -28.21 -29.78 -35.61
N GLY A 274 -27.35 -30.43 -36.40
CA GLY A 274 -27.32 -30.32 -37.87
C GLY A 274 -26.66 -29.05 -38.38
N LEU A 275 -25.88 -28.36 -37.52
CA LEU A 275 -25.24 -27.09 -37.84
C LEU A 275 -23.74 -27.28 -38.07
N ALA A 276 -23.21 -26.71 -39.17
CA ALA A 276 -21.78 -26.74 -39.43
C ALA A 276 -21.03 -25.84 -38.42
N PRO A 277 -20.02 -26.35 -37.69
CA PRO A 277 -19.19 -25.54 -36.82
C PRO A 277 -18.45 -24.47 -37.62
N ARG A 278 -18.54 -23.22 -37.19
CA ARG A 278 -17.83 -22.12 -37.84
C ARG A 278 -16.34 -22.22 -37.54
N ARG A 279 -15.51 -22.41 -38.57
CA ARG A 279 -14.06 -22.37 -38.40
C ARG A 279 -13.64 -20.94 -38.07
N VAL A 280 -13.21 -20.71 -36.82
CA VAL A 280 -12.41 -19.54 -36.48
C VAL A 280 -11.06 -19.75 -37.18
N ARG A 281 -10.70 -18.90 -38.15
CA ARG A 281 -9.43 -19.02 -38.89
C ARG A 281 -8.25 -18.84 -37.92
N THR A 282 -7.63 -19.94 -37.51
CA THR A 282 -6.48 -19.95 -36.58
C THR A 282 -5.13 -20.04 -37.30
N GLY A 283 -5.10 -20.29 -38.61
CA GLY A 283 -3.89 -20.28 -39.43
C GLY A 283 -3.85 -19.06 -40.34
N TRP A 284 -3.18 -17.99 -39.90
CA TRP A 284 -2.80 -16.89 -40.79
C TRP A 284 -1.33 -17.06 -41.17
N SER A 285 -1.06 -17.13 -42.47
CA SER A 285 0.29 -16.96 -43.00
C SER A 285 0.72 -15.50 -42.85
N ASP A 286 2.02 -15.26 -42.91
CA ASP A 286 2.56 -13.91 -42.78
C ASP A 286 2.03 -12.99 -43.89
N GLN A 287 1.90 -13.49 -45.13
CA GLN A 287 1.31 -12.73 -46.24
C GLN A 287 -0.16 -12.39 -46.00
N GLU A 288 -0.96 -13.34 -45.53
CA GLU A 288 -2.38 -13.10 -45.24
C GLU A 288 -2.59 -12.06 -44.11
N ILE A 289 -1.65 -11.96 -43.16
CA ILE A 289 -1.68 -10.91 -42.14
C ILE A 289 -1.43 -9.55 -42.80
N LEU A 290 -0.44 -9.44 -43.68
CA LEU A 290 -0.14 -8.18 -44.37
C LEU A 290 -1.31 -7.74 -45.26
N ASP A 291 -1.86 -8.65 -46.06
CA ASP A 291 -3.03 -8.40 -46.92
C ASP A 291 -4.28 -8.03 -46.09
N GLY A 292 -4.42 -8.63 -44.91
CA GLY A 292 -5.48 -8.29 -43.96
C GLY A 292 -5.35 -6.88 -43.39
N LEU A 293 -4.12 -6.43 -43.11
CA LEU A 293 -3.86 -5.05 -42.66
C LEU A 293 -4.12 -4.05 -43.79
N GLN A 294 -3.73 -4.36 -45.03
CA GLN A 294 -3.98 -3.52 -46.20
C GLN A 294 -5.48 -3.39 -46.51
N ARG A 295 -6.22 -4.49 -46.48
CA ARG A 295 -7.68 -4.47 -46.65
C ARG A 295 -8.36 -3.61 -45.59
N PHE A 296 -7.97 -3.73 -44.33
CA PHE A 296 -8.50 -2.86 -43.28
C PHE A 296 -8.29 -1.38 -43.63
N ALA A 297 -7.10 -1.04 -44.13
CA ALA A 297 -6.76 0.33 -44.50
C ALA A 297 -7.57 0.85 -45.69
N ALA A 298 -7.83 0.00 -46.69
CA ALA A 298 -8.68 0.32 -47.83
C ALA A 298 -10.14 0.54 -47.39
N ASP A 299 -10.69 -0.37 -46.59
CA ASP A 299 -12.10 -0.35 -46.18
C ASP A 299 -12.43 0.82 -45.24
N HIS A 300 -11.48 1.21 -44.40
CA HIS A 300 -11.68 2.23 -43.37
C HIS A 300 -10.98 3.57 -43.65
N GLY A 301 -10.30 3.69 -44.81
CA GLY A 301 -9.55 4.88 -45.21
C GLY A 301 -8.40 5.26 -44.25
N ARG A 302 -7.99 4.33 -43.36
CA ARG A 302 -6.92 4.55 -42.38
C ARG A 302 -6.29 3.22 -41.96
N PRO A 303 -4.99 3.19 -41.64
CA PRO A 303 -4.36 1.99 -41.11
C PRO A 303 -4.98 1.62 -39.73
N PRO A 304 -5.05 0.31 -39.42
CA PRO A 304 -5.51 -0.15 -38.12
C PRO A 304 -4.59 0.34 -37.00
N ARG A 305 -5.18 0.69 -35.86
CA ARG A 305 -4.52 1.09 -34.61
C ARG A 305 -4.50 -0.09 -33.66
N SER A 306 -3.54 -0.10 -32.72
CA SER A 306 -3.48 -1.11 -31.65
C SER A 306 -4.73 -1.15 -30.75
N THR A 307 -5.52 -0.08 -30.75
CA THR A 307 -6.79 0.06 -30.01
C THR A 307 -8.02 -0.27 -30.85
N ASP A 308 -7.87 -0.45 -32.17
CA ASP A 308 -8.97 -0.91 -33.00
C ASP A 308 -9.27 -2.37 -32.60
N ARG A 309 -10.51 -2.63 -32.17
CA ARG A 309 -10.92 -3.93 -31.63
C ARG A 309 -11.07 -4.95 -32.76
N VAL A 310 -9.92 -5.44 -33.23
CA VAL A 310 -9.79 -6.44 -34.27
C VAL A 310 -9.26 -7.73 -33.60
N GLY A 311 -9.93 -8.86 -33.82
CA GLY A 311 -9.76 -10.08 -33.02
C GLY A 311 -10.08 -11.35 -33.81
N SER A 312 -10.18 -12.50 -33.15
CA SER A 312 -10.50 -13.79 -33.81
C SER A 312 -11.87 -13.84 -34.49
N LEU A 313 -12.67 -12.78 -34.37
CA LEU A 313 -14.03 -12.63 -34.90
C LEU A 313 -14.13 -11.58 -36.02
N SER A 314 -13.03 -10.93 -36.41
CA SER A 314 -13.00 -9.99 -37.55
C SER A 314 -12.42 -10.66 -38.79
N GLU A 315 -12.86 -10.20 -39.97
CA GLU A 315 -12.26 -10.57 -41.26
C GLU A 315 -10.81 -10.08 -41.41
N TYR A 316 -10.35 -9.25 -40.47
CA TYR A 316 -9.00 -8.71 -40.39
C TYR A 316 -8.19 -9.38 -39.26
N PRO A 317 -6.85 -9.49 -39.41
CA PRO A 317 -5.98 -10.11 -38.42
C PRO A 317 -5.91 -9.29 -37.12
N SER A 318 -5.76 -9.97 -35.98
CA SER A 318 -5.67 -9.27 -34.70
C SER A 318 -4.33 -8.54 -34.52
N PRO A 319 -4.29 -7.39 -33.81
CA PRO A 319 -3.05 -6.67 -33.57
C PRO A 319 -2.01 -7.48 -32.80
N ALA A 320 -2.47 -8.32 -31.87
CA ALA A 320 -1.61 -9.22 -31.09
C ALA A 320 -0.96 -10.31 -31.97
N LEU A 321 -1.66 -10.81 -33.00
CA LEU A 321 -1.12 -11.78 -33.94
C LEU A 321 -0.02 -11.16 -34.81
N ALA A 322 -0.24 -9.95 -35.32
CA ALA A 322 0.74 -9.23 -36.12
C ALA A 322 1.99 -8.85 -35.31
N VAL A 323 1.84 -8.43 -34.05
CA VAL A 323 2.97 -8.15 -33.14
C VAL A 323 3.78 -9.41 -32.88
N THR A 324 3.13 -10.54 -32.61
CA THR A 324 3.81 -11.82 -32.36
C THR A 324 4.62 -12.29 -33.56
N ARG A 325 4.09 -12.13 -34.80
CA ARG A 325 4.76 -12.60 -36.03
C ARG A 325 5.85 -11.67 -36.53
N PHE A 326 5.66 -10.35 -36.41
CA PHE A 326 6.57 -9.35 -36.97
C PHE A 326 7.38 -8.58 -35.92
N GLY A 327 7.29 -8.97 -34.65
CA GLY A 327 8.04 -8.42 -33.51
C GLY A 327 7.50 -7.11 -32.96
N SER A 328 6.93 -6.24 -33.79
CA SER A 328 6.27 -5.00 -33.34
C SER A 328 5.14 -4.57 -34.28
N TRP A 329 4.20 -3.77 -33.77
CA TRP A 329 3.07 -3.27 -34.56
C TRP A 329 3.54 -2.35 -35.70
N SER A 330 4.54 -1.50 -35.43
CA SER A 330 5.14 -0.63 -36.44
C SER A 330 5.86 -1.43 -37.53
N ALA A 331 6.53 -2.53 -37.18
CA ALA A 331 7.17 -3.41 -38.16
C ALA A 331 6.14 -4.16 -39.02
N ALA A 332 5.02 -4.60 -38.43
CA ALA A 332 3.93 -5.23 -39.18
C ALA A 332 3.29 -4.26 -40.19
N LEU A 333 3.01 -3.03 -39.78
CA LEU A 333 2.48 -2.00 -40.68
C LEU A 333 3.49 -1.61 -41.77
N GLY A 334 4.77 -1.45 -41.42
CA GLY A 334 5.82 -1.17 -42.40
C GLY A 334 5.98 -2.27 -43.46
N LYS A 335 5.93 -3.55 -43.05
CA LYS A 335 5.92 -4.69 -43.98
C LYS A 335 4.65 -4.74 -44.84
N ALA A 336 3.54 -4.23 -44.34
CA ALA A 336 2.28 -4.12 -45.09
C ALA A 336 2.24 -2.88 -46.01
N GLY A 337 3.31 -2.07 -46.07
CA GLY A 337 3.32 -0.82 -46.84
C GLY A 337 2.39 0.25 -46.25
N LEU A 338 2.06 0.14 -44.97
CA LEU A 338 1.17 1.06 -44.26
C LEU A 338 1.98 1.91 -43.29
N GLU A 339 1.86 3.23 -43.39
CA GLU A 339 2.49 4.14 -42.44
C GLU A 339 1.77 4.07 -41.08
N PRO A 340 2.49 3.91 -39.95
CA PRO A 340 1.88 3.96 -38.63
C PRO A 340 1.16 5.29 -38.47
N GLY A 341 -0.11 5.26 -38.07
CA GLY A 341 -0.95 6.46 -37.84
C GLY A 341 -0.52 7.33 -36.65
N ASN A 342 0.78 7.50 -36.43
CA ASN A 342 1.28 8.65 -35.69
C ASN A 342 1.04 9.88 -36.57
N ARG A 343 0.23 10.82 -36.06
CA ARG A 343 0.37 12.19 -36.55
C ARG A 343 1.86 12.56 -36.47
N PRO A 344 2.40 13.31 -37.45
CA PRO A 344 3.77 13.79 -37.36
C PRO A 344 4.00 14.44 -35.98
N PRO A 345 5.21 14.30 -35.40
CA PRO A 345 5.51 14.90 -34.11
C PRO A 345 5.07 16.36 -34.10
N VAL A 346 4.37 16.75 -33.03
CA VAL A 346 3.84 18.09 -32.87
C VAL A 346 4.98 19.08 -33.08
N THR A 347 4.85 19.96 -34.06
CA THR A 347 5.91 20.92 -34.41
C THR A 347 5.80 22.18 -33.56
N ASP A 348 6.93 22.88 -33.38
CA ASP A 348 6.96 24.20 -32.74
C ASP A 348 5.95 25.16 -33.37
N ARG A 349 5.86 25.15 -34.72
CA ARG A 349 4.92 25.97 -35.48
C ARG A 349 3.46 25.67 -35.13
N GLU A 350 3.13 24.39 -34.93
CA GLU A 350 1.79 23.98 -34.51
C GLU A 350 1.46 24.46 -33.09
N ILE A 351 2.39 24.26 -32.14
CA ILE A 351 2.24 24.71 -30.74
C ILE A 351 2.05 26.22 -30.67
N VAL A 352 2.88 26.99 -31.38
CA VAL A 352 2.78 28.45 -31.44
C VAL A 352 1.44 28.88 -32.02
N ARG A 353 0.99 28.25 -33.12
CA ARG A 353 -0.29 28.57 -33.77
C ARG A 353 -1.47 28.37 -32.82
N VAL A 354 -1.54 27.23 -32.14
CA VAL A 354 -2.67 26.92 -31.24
C VAL A 354 -2.65 27.77 -29.98
N LEU A 355 -1.48 28.03 -29.38
CA LEU A 355 -1.36 28.87 -28.18
C LEU A 355 -1.76 30.32 -28.49
N ARG A 356 -1.33 30.86 -29.63
CA ARG A 356 -1.74 32.20 -30.10
C ARG A 356 -3.21 32.25 -30.48
N GLY A 357 -3.75 31.18 -31.10
CA GLY A 357 -5.16 31.05 -31.40
C GLY A 357 -6.02 31.17 -30.14
N TYR A 358 -5.68 30.40 -29.12
CA TYR A 358 -6.35 30.46 -27.82
C TYR A 358 -6.26 31.84 -27.16
N GLN A 359 -5.08 32.49 -27.23
CA GLN A 359 -4.91 33.83 -26.68
C GLN A 359 -5.78 34.87 -27.40
N ARG A 360 -5.87 34.80 -28.73
CA ARG A 360 -6.73 35.70 -29.52
C ARG A 360 -8.21 35.48 -29.18
N GLU A 361 -8.64 34.24 -29.11
CA GLU A 361 -10.03 33.86 -28.86
C GLU A 361 -10.49 34.26 -27.44
N HIS A 362 -9.68 33.96 -26.42
CA HIS A 362 -10.06 34.19 -25.02
C HIS A 362 -9.49 35.48 -24.42
N ARG A 363 -8.76 36.29 -25.21
CA ARG A 363 -8.07 37.53 -24.82
C ARG A 363 -7.25 37.41 -23.52
N ARG A 364 -6.73 36.21 -23.23
CA ARG A 364 -5.97 35.90 -22.00
C ARG A 364 -4.89 34.88 -22.28
N SER A 365 -3.81 34.94 -21.50
CA SER A 365 -2.72 33.98 -21.63
C SER A 365 -3.17 32.56 -21.26
N PRO A 366 -2.88 31.53 -22.09
CA PRO A 366 -3.26 30.16 -21.80
C PRO A 366 -2.61 29.64 -20.51
N THR A 367 -3.42 29.15 -19.56
CA THR A 367 -2.92 28.40 -18.40
C THR A 367 -3.13 26.91 -18.61
N THR A 368 -2.28 26.06 -18.03
CA THR A 368 -2.42 24.59 -18.13
C THR A 368 -3.81 24.11 -17.69
N THR A 369 -4.37 24.70 -16.64
CA THR A 369 -5.71 24.36 -16.15
C THR A 369 -6.81 24.81 -17.11
N ALA A 370 -6.71 26.02 -17.68
CA ALA A 370 -7.69 26.50 -18.65
C ALA A 370 -7.62 25.71 -19.97
N TRP A 371 -6.41 25.35 -20.40
CA TRP A 371 -6.16 24.50 -21.57
C TRP A 371 -6.78 23.10 -21.43
N LYS A 372 -6.61 22.48 -20.24
CA LYS A 372 -7.20 21.17 -19.93
C LYS A 372 -8.73 21.24 -19.88
N ARG A 373 -9.30 22.27 -19.23
CA ARG A 373 -10.77 22.44 -19.15
C ARG A 373 -11.42 22.67 -20.52
N ALA A 374 -10.74 23.41 -21.39
CA ALA A 374 -11.20 23.65 -22.76
C ALA A 374 -10.92 22.46 -23.71
N ALA A 375 -10.40 21.34 -23.20
CA ALA A 375 -10.08 20.13 -23.96
C ALA A 375 -9.21 20.36 -25.22
N MET A 376 -8.36 21.40 -25.20
CA MET A 376 -7.57 21.84 -26.35
C MET A 376 -6.58 20.77 -26.83
N ARG A 377 -6.23 20.84 -28.12
CA ARG A 377 -5.21 20.00 -28.77
C ARG A 377 -4.11 20.87 -29.40
N PRO A 378 -2.83 20.45 -29.35
CA PRO A 378 -2.28 19.29 -28.65
C PRO A 378 -2.49 19.35 -27.13
N HIS A 379 -2.50 18.18 -26.47
CA HIS A 379 -2.71 18.13 -25.03
C HIS A 379 -1.61 18.87 -24.28
N ALA A 380 -1.94 19.43 -23.11
CA ALA A 380 -0.98 20.17 -22.30
C ALA A 380 0.29 19.35 -21.99
N GLU A 381 0.12 18.04 -21.76
CA GLU A 381 1.23 17.12 -21.50
C GLU A 381 2.12 16.91 -22.74
N THR A 382 1.53 16.88 -23.93
CA THR A 382 2.25 16.80 -25.20
C THR A 382 3.10 18.04 -25.42
N ILE A 383 2.54 19.22 -25.15
CA ILE A 383 3.24 20.51 -25.26
C ILE A 383 4.37 20.60 -24.22
N ILE A 384 4.13 20.19 -22.97
CA ILE A 384 5.16 20.18 -21.91
C ILE A 384 6.30 19.24 -22.25
N ARG A 385 6.00 18.02 -22.72
CA ARG A 385 7.03 17.06 -23.11
C ARG A 385 7.87 17.54 -24.30
N HIS A 386 7.25 18.26 -25.24
CA HIS A 386 7.93 18.80 -26.42
C HIS A 386 8.79 20.02 -26.09
N CYS A 387 8.24 20.99 -25.35
CA CYS A 387 8.92 22.26 -25.04
C CYS A 387 9.69 22.25 -23.71
N GLY A 388 9.68 21.16 -22.95
CA GLY A 388 10.25 21.03 -21.59
C GLY A 388 9.35 21.58 -20.47
N SER A 389 8.63 22.68 -20.71
CA SER A 389 7.69 23.25 -19.76
C SER A 389 6.61 24.12 -20.43
N TRP A 390 5.50 24.35 -19.73
CA TRP A 390 4.45 25.25 -20.21
C TRP A 390 4.95 26.70 -20.35
N ALA A 391 5.86 27.13 -19.47
CA ALA A 391 6.44 28.46 -19.53
C ALA A 391 7.31 28.63 -20.78
N GLN A 392 8.12 27.62 -21.13
CA GLN A 392 8.91 27.60 -22.36
C GLN A 392 8.02 27.57 -23.60
N ALA A 393 6.91 26.81 -23.59
CA ALA A 393 5.95 26.81 -24.70
C ALA A 393 5.28 28.19 -24.92
N LEU A 394 4.95 28.91 -23.84
CA LEU A 394 4.43 30.28 -23.93
C LEU A 394 5.50 31.26 -24.41
N ALA A 395 6.75 31.11 -23.96
CA ALA A 395 7.87 31.92 -24.43
C ALA A 395 8.13 31.71 -25.93
N LEU A 396 8.09 30.46 -26.40
CA LEU A 396 8.19 30.08 -27.82
C LEU A 396 7.07 30.75 -28.65
N ALA A 397 5.88 30.87 -28.08
CA ALA A 397 4.75 31.55 -28.72
C ALA A 397 4.78 33.09 -28.60
N GLY A 398 5.74 33.67 -27.86
CA GLY A 398 5.80 35.10 -27.56
C GLY A 398 4.65 35.57 -26.66
N ILE A 399 4.06 34.68 -25.87
CA ILE A 399 2.93 34.95 -25.00
C ILE A 399 3.45 35.21 -23.59
N LYS A 400 3.19 36.40 -23.05
CA LYS A 400 3.51 36.70 -21.64
C LYS A 400 2.68 35.77 -20.73
N PRO A 401 3.31 35.07 -19.77
CA PRO A 401 2.57 34.23 -18.82
C PRO A 401 1.49 35.03 -18.10
N ALA A 402 0.34 34.39 -17.82
CA ALA A 402 -0.70 35.03 -17.03
C ALA A 402 -0.12 35.44 -15.66
N GLU A 403 -0.30 36.71 -15.30
CA GLU A 403 0.13 37.23 -14.01
C GLU A 403 -0.51 36.38 -12.91
N ARG A 404 0.32 35.77 -12.06
CA ARG A 404 -0.18 34.99 -10.93
C ARG A 404 -0.73 35.98 -9.91
N VAL A 405 -2.00 36.36 -10.04
CA VAL A 405 -2.73 36.98 -8.94
C VAL A 405 -2.67 35.99 -7.77
N PRO A 406 -2.01 36.31 -6.63
CA PRO A 406 -1.94 35.39 -5.52
C PRO A 406 -3.36 35.11 -5.04
N ARG A 407 -3.87 33.90 -5.25
CA ARG A 407 -5.15 33.50 -4.69
C ARG A 407 -5.00 33.37 -3.18
N GLY A 408 -5.61 34.29 -2.46
CA GLY A 408 -5.67 34.32 -1.00
C GLY A 408 -5.32 35.69 -0.45
N PRO A 409 -5.63 35.91 0.84
CA PRO A 409 -5.51 37.22 1.45
C PRO A 409 -4.08 37.77 1.39
N SER A 410 -3.97 39.09 1.23
CA SER A 410 -2.70 39.81 1.19
C SER A 410 -1.97 39.70 2.53
N ARG A 411 -0.67 40.03 2.55
CA ARG A 411 0.07 40.03 3.84
C ARG A 411 -0.52 41.07 4.78
N GLU A 412 -0.96 42.19 4.21
CA GLU A 412 -1.55 43.34 4.87
C GLU A 412 -2.91 42.99 5.47
N GLU A 413 -3.77 42.28 4.73
CA GLU A 413 -5.07 41.79 5.21
C GLU A 413 -4.91 40.82 6.38
N ILE A 414 -3.96 39.88 6.28
CA ILE A 414 -3.66 38.93 7.36
C ILE A 414 -3.14 39.68 8.61
N VAL A 415 -2.24 40.64 8.44
CA VAL A 415 -1.69 41.45 9.55
C VAL A 415 -2.79 42.29 10.21
N SER A 416 -3.65 42.93 9.43
CA SER A 416 -4.76 43.73 9.93
C SER A 416 -5.74 42.87 10.74
N ALA A 417 -6.12 41.70 10.22
CA ALA A 417 -7.01 40.77 10.92
C ALA A 417 -6.40 40.29 12.26
N LEU A 418 -5.11 39.97 12.29
CA LEU A 418 -4.41 39.56 13.52
C LEU A 418 -4.39 40.69 14.56
N ARG A 419 -4.15 41.93 14.13
CA ARG A 419 -4.18 43.13 15.01
C ARG A 419 -5.57 43.43 15.53
N ALA A 420 -6.60 43.35 14.68
CA ALA A 420 -7.99 43.57 15.06
C ALA A 420 -8.43 42.58 16.14
N TYR A 421 -8.08 41.30 15.98
CA TYR A 421 -8.34 40.29 17.00
C TYR A 421 -7.64 40.61 18.32
N ALA A 422 -6.34 40.97 18.27
CA ALA A 422 -5.57 41.28 19.46
C ALA A 422 -6.09 42.51 20.20
N CYS A 423 -6.55 43.53 19.46
CA CYS A 423 -7.21 44.71 20.02
C CYS A 423 -8.54 44.34 20.71
N ALA A 424 -9.38 43.54 20.04
CA ALA A 424 -10.68 43.15 20.57
C ALA A 424 -10.61 42.23 21.81
N HIS A 425 -9.56 41.39 21.92
CA HIS A 425 -9.46 40.37 22.97
C HIS A 425 -8.34 40.64 23.99
N GLY A 426 -7.63 41.77 23.87
CA GLY A 426 -6.50 42.14 24.73
C GLY A 426 -5.30 41.19 24.68
N LYS A 427 -5.30 40.19 23.80
CA LYS A 427 -4.25 39.18 23.68
C LYS A 427 -4.09 38.68 22.24
N PRO A 428 -2.87 38.34 21.82
CA PRO A 428 -2.60 37.84 20.48
C PRO A 428 -3.30 36.48 20.25
N PRO A 429 -3.87 36.25 19.04
CA PRO A 429 -4.57 35.00 18.76
C PRO A 429 -3.60 33.81 18.71
N SER A 430 -4.00 32.69 19.32
CA SER A 430 -3.37 31.40 19.07
C SER A 430 -3.95 30.78 17.79
N SER A 431 -3.19 29.91 17.12
CA SER A 431 -3.66 29.22 15.90
C SER A 431 -4.93 28.40 16.17
N THR A 432 -5.03 27.78 17.35
CA THR A 432 -6.21 27.02 17.79
C THR A 432 -7.39 27.93 18.09
N ALA A 433 -7.20 29.05 18.80
CA ALA A 433 -8.28 30.00 19.09
C ALA A 433 -8.83 30.62 17.80
N TRP A 434 -7.96 30.97 16.87
CA TRP A 434 -8.33 31.49 15.55
C TRP A 434 -9.12 30.48 14.71
N CYS A 435 -8.69 29.21 14.73
CA CYS A 435 -9.39 28.12 14.04
C CYS A 435 -10.76 27.84 14.66
N ASN A 436 -10.85 27.80 16.00
CA ASN A 436 -12.09 27.52 16.71
C ASN A 436 -13.11 28.66 16.55
N ALA A 437 -12.65 29.91 16.52
CA ALA A 437 -13.47 31.08 16.23
C ALA A 437 -13.85 31.22 14.74
N ARG A 438 -13.41 30.29 13.87
CA ARG A 438 -13.67 30.26 12.42
C ARG A 438 -13.34 31.57 11.71
N LEU A 439 -12.28 32.25 12.16
CA LEU A 439 -11.90 33.56 11.64
C LEU A 439 -11.23 33.47 10.26
N THR A 440 -11.45 34.51 9.45
CA THR A 440 -10.79 34.67 8.16
C THR A 440 -9.74 35.76 8.27
N PRO A 441 -8.53 35.60 7.68
CA PRO A 441 -8.03 34.48 6.87
C PRO A 441 -7.81 33.15 7.61
N GLY A 442 -8.10 32.00 6.97
CA GLY A 442 -7.90 30.68 7.59
C GLY A 442 -6.43 30.32 7.85
N VAL A 443 -6.15 29.49 8.86
CA VAL A 443 -4.80 29.15 9.33
C VAL A 443 -3.87 28.62 8.22
N LYS A 444 -4.40 27.83 7.27
CA LYS A 444 -3.63 27.33 6.11
C LYS A 444 -3.19 28.45 5.15
N ALA A 445 -4.00 29.49 4.97
CA ALA A 445 -3.64 30.64 4.15
C ALA A 445 -2.53 31.47 4.82
N ILE A 446 -2.63 31.64 6.15
CA ILE A 446 -1.61 32.31 6.97
C ILE A 446 -0.28 31.55 6.91
N HIS A 447 -0.30 30.23 7.10
CA HIS A 447 0.90 29.38 6.95
C HIS A 447 1.50 29.45 5.55
N ARG A 448 0.68 29.44 4.50
CA ARG A 448 1.18 29.53 3.12
C ARG A 448 1.87 30.86 2.82
N ARG A 449 1.40 31.97 3.42
CA ARG A 449 1.92 33.33 3.15
C ARG A 449 3.11 33.73 4.02
N PHE A 450 3.14 33.28 5.28
CA PHE A 450 4.15 33.64 6.27
C PHE A 450 5.07 32.47 6.67
N GLY A 451 4.83 31.27 6.16
CA GLY A 451 5.57 30.05 6.50
C GLY A 451 5.19 29.45 7.86
N SER A 452 4.85 30.28 8.85
CA SER A 452 4.45 29.85 10.19
C SER A 452 3.53 30.86 10.89
N TRP A 453 2.73 30.39 11.85
CA TRP A 453 1.91 31.25 12.71
C TRP A 453 2.72 32.29 13.51
N PRO A 454 3.86 31.93 14.14
CA PRO A 454 4.68 32.90 14.86
C PRO A 454 5.26 34.00 13.95
N ALA A 455 5.61 33.67 12.70
CA ALA A 455 6.08 34.65 11.72
C ALA A 455 4.98 35.65 11.33
N ALA A 456 3.72 35.19 11.22
CA ALA A 456 2.58 36.07 10.96
C ALA A 456 2.29 37.01 12.14
N LEU A 457 2.36 36.51 13.39
CA LEU A 457 2.23 37.35 14.58
C LEU A 457 3.37 38.38 14.69
N LYS A 458 4.61 37.96 14.41
CA LYS A 458 5.77 38.87 14.35
C LYS A 458 5.58 39.98 13.32
N ALA A 459 5.10 39.64 12.12
CA ALA A 459 4.77 40.62 11.07
C ALA A 459 3.65 41.57 11.49
N ALA A 460 2.71 41.10 12.31
CA ALA A 460 1.66 41.93 12.89
C ALA A 460 2.13 42.82 14.06
N GLY A 461 3.39 42.75 14.47
CA GLY A 461 3.89 43.44 15.67
C GLY A 461 3.37 42.84 16.98
N LEU A 462 2.78 41.65 16.91
CA LEU A 462 2.22 40.94 18.05
C LEU A 462 3.24 39.95 18.60
N ARG A 463 3.55 40.05 19.89
CA ARG A 463 4.38 39.04 20.56
C ARG A 463 3.60 37.73 20.63
N SER A 464 4.14 36.65 20.09
CA SER A 464 3.48 35.34 20.15
C SER A 464 3.25 34.91 21.62
N PRO A 465 2.13 34.25 21.96
CA PRO A 465 2.03 33.53 23.23
C PRO A 465 3.18 32.54 23.44
N ALA A 466 3.81 32.04 22.36
CA ALA A 466 5.01 31.22 22.41
C ALA A 466 6.28 32.01 22.80
N SER A 467 6.30 33.34 22.62
CA SER A 467 7.41 34.22 23.06
C SER A 467 7.24 34.72 24.49
N ILE A 468 6.00 34.77 25.01
CA ILE A 468 5.72 34.90 26.44
C ILE A 468 6.08 33.57 27.16
N ARG A 469 6.05 32.45 26.43
CA ARG A 469 6.45 31.11 26.85
C ARG A 469 7.91 30.76 26.48
N GLN A 470 8.87 31.61 26.89
CA GLN A 470 10.18 31.05 27.27
C GLN A 470 10.12 30.25 28.59
N ALA A 471 8.92 30.06 29.15
CA ALA A 471 8.58 28.92 29.99
C ALA A 471 8.19 27.72 29.11
N ALA A 472 8.97 26.63 29.22
CA ALA A 472 8.92 25.46 28.35
C ALA A 472 7.54 24.78 28.26
N PRO A 473 7.27 23.97 27.21
CA PRO A 473 5.93 23.47 26.88
C PRO A 473 5.28 22.49 27.86
N ASN A 474 5.86 22.21 29.04
CA ASN A 474 5.45 21.10 29.91
C ASN A 474 5.59 21.42 31.42
N GLY A 475 5.32 22.64 31.87
CA GLY A 475 5.21 22.98 33.31
C GLY A 475 6.52 23.03 34.11
N TRP A 476 7.60 22.43 33.62
CA TRP A 476 8.90 22.34 34.30
C TRP A 476 9.95 23.27 33.67
N ARG A 477 10.60 24.10 34.49
CA ARG A 477 11.74 24.97 34.13
C ARG A 477 13.04 24.18 34.17
N LYS A 478 14.02 24.54 33.34
CA LYS A 478 15.36 23.90 33.34
C LYS A 478 16.00 23.84 34.75
N THR A 479 15.81 24.89 35.55
CA THR A 479 16.31 24.97 36.93
C THR A 479 15.63 23.97 37.86
N GLU A 480 14.31 23.78 37.74
CA GLU A 480 13.54 22.81 38.51
C GLU A 480 13.94 21.37 38.15
N ILE A 481 14.19 21.10 36.87
CA ILE A 481 14.68 19.80 36.40
C ILE A 481 16.09 19.50 36.92
N ILE A 482 16.99 20.48 36.91
CA ILE A 482 18.35 20.32 37.48
C ILE A 482 18.27 20.08 38.99
N ALA A 483 17.41 20.80 39.71
CA ALA A 483 17.20 20.59 41.13
C ALA A 483 16.66 19.19 41.44
N ALA A 484 15.67 18.73 40.68
CA ALA A 484 15.11 17.40 40.81
C ALA A 484 16.15 16.29 40.50
N LEU A 485 16.98 16.46 39.46
CA LEU A 485 18.05 15.51 39.13
C LEU A 485 19.09 15.42 40.26
N ARG A 486 19.43 16.54 40.89
CA ARG A 486 20.36 16.57 42.03
C ARG A 486 19.74 15.96 43.29
N ALA A 487 18.46 16.23 43.54
CA ALA A 487 17.73 15.66 44.67
C ALA A 487 17.64 14.13 44.56
N ASP A 488 17.30 13.62 43.38
CA ASP A 488 17.25 12.18 43.09
C ASP A 488 18.63 11.53 43.22
N ALA A 489 19.69 12.18 42.72
CA ALA A 489 21.06 11.70 42.88
C ALA A 489 21.49 11.60 44.34
N LYS A 490 21.08 12.58 45.17
CA LYS A 490 21.34 12.61 46.61
C LYS A 490 20.53 11.55 47.35
N HIS A 491 19.27 11.35 46.96
CA HIS A 491 18.38 10.39 47.61
C HIS A 491 18.77 8.94 47.31
N THR A 492 19.13 8.65 46.05
CA THR A 492 19.46 7.29 45.60
C THR A 492 20.94 6.93 45.74
N GLY A 493 21.81 7.92 46.02
CA GLY A 493 23.26 7.73 46.11
C GLY A 493 23.94 7.36 44.77
N ARG A 494 23.21 7.44 43.65
CA ARG A 494 23.68 7.11 42.30
C ARG A 494 23.18 8.14 41.27
N ALA A 495 23.79 8.17 40.09
CA ALA A 495 23.30 9.03 39.01
C ALA A 495 21.85 8.65 38.60
N PRO A 496 20.92 9.62 38.45
CA PRO A 496 19.56 9.38 37.99
C PRO A 496 19.52 8.64 36.66
N GLN A 497 18.81 7.51 36.63
CA GLN A 497 18.65 6.73 35.40
C GLN A 497 17.39 7.12 34.66
N ARG A 498 17.47 7.01 33.32
CA ARG A 498 16.35 7.35 32.43
C ARG A 498 15.09 6.50 32.71
N ALA A 499 15.27 5.26 33.17
CA ALA A 499 14.19 4.34 33.49
C ALA A 499 13.40 4.77 34.74
N ASP A 500 14.09 5.30 35.76
CA ASP A 500 13.48 5.75 37.02
C ASP A 500 12.55 6.95 36.79
N TRP A 501 12.85 7.76 35.77
CA TRP A 501 12.11 8.96 35.41
C TRP A 501 11.13 8.75 34.25
N TRP A 502 10.60 7.55 34.03
CA TRP A 502 9.76 7.27 32.85
C TRP A 502 8.39 7.98 32.85
N ARG A 503 7.82 8.30 34.03
CA ARG A 503 6.57 9.08 34.20
C ARG A 503 6.84 10.43 34.86
N THR A 504 5.95 11.39 34.61
CA THR A 504 5.92 12.68 35.30
C THR A 504 5.30 12.49 36.69
N THR A 505 5.95 13.00 37.72
CA THR A 505 5.47 13.01 39.10
C THR A 505 5.34 14.46 39.59
N ALA A 506 4.92 14.67 40.84
CA ALA A 506 4.94 15.98 41.47
C ALA A 506 6.36 16.51 41.75
N GLU A 507 7.34 15.60 41.82
CA GLU A 507 8.72 15.91 42.21
C GLU A 507 9.65 16.03 41.01
N HIS A 508 9.32 15.40 39.89
CA HIS A 508 10.14 15.45 38.69
C HIS A 508 9.36 15.24 37.37
N PRO A 509 9.83 15.80 36.24
CA PRO A 509 9.30 15.50 34.91
C PRO A 509 9.63 14.07 34.45
N SER A 510 9.02 13.63 33.35
CA SER A 510 9.43 12.40 32.68
C SER A 510 10.72 12.57 31.88
N ALA A 511 11.44 11.50 31.64
CA ALA A 511 12.70 11.47 30.91
C ALA A 511 12.55 11.85 29.43
N GLN A 512 11.33 11.73 28.88
CA GLN A 512 10.98 12.26 27.57
C GLN A 512 10.87 13.79 27.62
N GLN A 513 10.25 14.35 28.66
CA GLN A 513 10.18 15.81 28.87
C GLN A 513 11.55 16.43 29.14
N VAL A 514 12.39 15.77 29.95
CA VAL A 514 13.79 16.18 30.19
C VAL A 514 14.58 16.20 28.88
N ALA A 515 14.49 15.14 28.07
CA ALA A 515 15.19 15.08 26.78
C ALA A 515 14.66 16.14 25.78
N ALA A 516 13.35 16.44 25.79
CA ALA A 516 12.79 17.49 24.94
C ALA A 516 13.30 18.89 25.30
N ILE A 517 13.63 19.15 26.58
CA ILE A 517 14.09 20.46 27.09
C ILE A 517 15.61 20.63 26.98
N PHE A 518 16.37 19.57 27.23
CA PHE A 518 17.85 19.59 27.25
C PHE A 518 18.49 19.02 25.98
N GLY A 519 17.71 18.50 25.04
CA GLY A 519 18.18 17.79 23.84
C GLY A 519 18.43 16.30 24.09
N SER A 520 18.97 15.94 25.26
CA SER A 520 19.15 14.55 25.67
C SER A 520 19.24 14.39 27.19
N TRP A 521 19.03 13.16 27.68
CA TRP A 521 19.19 12.83 29.11
C TRP A 521 20.61 13.08 29.60
N ARG A 522 21.63 12.75 28.79
CA ARG A 522 23.04 13.00 29.12
C ARG A 522 23.35 14.49 29.25
N GLN A 523 22.80 15.33 28.36
CA GLN A 523 22.97 16.78 28.46
C GLN A 523 22.29 17.36 29.70
N ALA A 524 21.18 16.78 30.14
CA ALA A 524 20.54 17.17 31.40
C ALA A 524 21.38 16.79 32.64
N LEU A 525 21.94 15.57 32.66
CA LEU A 525 22.87 15.15 33.73
C LEU A 525 24.14 16.00 33.76
N ALA A 526 24.72 16.29 32.59
CA ALA A 526 25.87 17.19 32.47
C ALA A 526 25.54 18.61 32.96
N ALA A 527 24.37 19.16 32.60
CA ALA A 527 23.90 20.44 33.09
C ALA A 527 23.62 20.45 34.61
N ALA A 528 23.29 19.29 35.19
CA ALA A 528 23.16 19.11 36.63
C ALA A 528 24.50 18.89 37.36
N GLY A 529 25.61 18.72 36.63
CA GLY A 529 26.92 18.39 37.20
C GLY A 529 27.04 16.94 37.69
N ILE A 530 26.17 16.05 37.20
CA ILE A 530 26.15 14.63 37.59
C ILE A 530 26.93 13.85 36.54
N VAL A 531 28.04 13.23 36.95
CA VAL A 531 28.80 12.32 36.10
C VAL A 531 27.99 11.04 35.96
N PRO A 532 27.58 10.64 34.74
CA PRO A 532 26.92 9.35 34.54
C PRO A 532 27.87 8.24 34.97
N ASN A 533 27.38 7.22 35.68
CA ASN A 533 28.17 6.01 35.90
C ASN A 533 28.73 5.54 34.56
N PRO A 534 30.02 5.15 34.49
CA PRO A 534 30.58 4.61 33.26
C PRO A 534 29.67 3.47 32.81
N VAL A 535 29.10 3.63 31.62
CA VAL A 535 28.37 2.55 30.95
C VAL A 535 29.36 1.37 30.91
N PRO A 536 29.04 0.20 31.47
CA PRO A 536 29.88 -0.97 31.24
C PRO A 536 29.95 -1.13 29.71
N GLY A 537 31.15 -0.95 29.18
CA GLY A 537 31.42 -1.18 27.77
C GLY A 537 30.99 -2.60 27.43
N ARG A 538 30.38 -2.75 26.24
CA ARG A 538 30.06 -4.00 25.55
C ARG A 538 30.07 -5.24 26.44
N TRP A 539 28.88 -5.73 26.77
CA TRP A 539 28.73 -7.11 27.27
C TRP A 539 29.47 -8.04 26.30
N SER A 540 30.44 -8.80 26.81
CA SER A 540 31.04 -9.87 26.01
C SER A 540 29.98 -10.93 25.72
N ALA A 541 30.18 -11.70 24.65
CA ALA A 541 29.28 -12.81 24.33
C ALA A 541 29.16 -13.77 25.53
N GLU A 542 30.23 -13.96 26.31
CA GLU A 542 30.23 -14.76 27.53
C GLU A 542 29.31 -14.18 28.61
N ALA A 543 29.33 -12.86 28.86
CA ALA A 543 28.50 -12.24 29.90
C ALA A 543 26.99 -12.32 29.60
N ILE A 544 26.61 -12.31 28.31
CA ILE A 544 25.23 -12.51 27.86
C ILE A 544 24.81 -13.97 28.03
N ILE A 545 25.70 -14.91 27.67
CA ILE A 545 25.48 -16.35 27.83
C ILE A 545 25.32 -16.72 29.30
N ASP A 546 26.15 -16.18 30.19
CA ASP A 546 26.09 -16.46 31.62
C ASP A 546 24.81 -15.90 32.27
N ARG A 547 24.32 -14.75 31.80
CA ARG A 547 23.03 -14.23 32.24
C ARG A 547 21.85 -15.08 31.78
N LEU A 548 21.86 -15.52 30.51
CA LEU A 548 20.83 -16.41 29.98
C LEU A 548 20.84 -17.78 30.67
N ARG A 549 22.03 -18.31 31.01
CA ARG A 549 22.19 -19.53 31.81
C ARG A 549 21.70 -19.35 33.25
N ALA A 550 21.96 -18.20 33.87
CA ALA A 550 21.48 -17.89 35.22
C ALA A 550 19.95 -17.78 35.27
N ASP A 551 19.31 -17.17 34.26
CA ASP A 551 17.85 -17.11 34.16
C ASP A 551 17.23 -18.48 33.85
N LEU A 552 17.92 -19.36 33.11
CA LEU A 552 17.57 -20.77 32.89
C LEU A 552 17.63 -21.59 34.19
N ALA A 553 18.66 -21.36 35.01
CA ALA A 553 18.83 -22.01 36.30
C ALA A 553 17.79 -21.53 37.33
N ALA A 554 17.36 -20.26 37.26
CA ALA A 554 16.38 -19.68 38.17
C ALA A 554 14.93 -20.08 37.85
N ASN A 555 14.57 -20.22 36.57
CA ASN A 555 13.16 -20.33 36.15
C ASN A 555 12.79 -21.66 35.45
N GLY A 556 13.73 -22.58 35.28
CA GLY A 556 13.48 -24.01 35.05
C GLY A 556 12.75 -24.41 33.75
N THR A 557 12.47 -23.50 32.83
CA THR A 557 11.84 -23.86 31.55
C THR A 557 12.37 -23.03 30.37
N PRO A 558 12.81 -23.67 29.26
CA PRO A 558 13.08 -22.97 28.02
C PRO A 558 11.77 -22.55 27.34
N PRO A 559 11.71 -21.37 26.65
CA PRO A 559 10.52 -20.96 25.91
C PRO A 559 10.24 -21.95 24.77
N ARG A 560 9.00 -22.44 24.70
CA ARG A 560 8.54 -23.44 23.71
C ARG A 560 8.57 -22.87 22.29
N ALA A 561 8.93 -23.75 21.35
CA ALA A 561 9.15 -23.50 19.92
C ALA A 561 7.95 -22.93 19.14
#